data_AF-A0A3S2UZJ7-F1
#
_entry.id   AF-A0A3S2UZJ7-F1
#
_cell.length_a   1.000
_cell.length_b   1.000
_cell.length_c   1.000
_cell.angle_alpha   90.00
_cell.angle_beta   90.00
_cell.angle_gamma   90.00
#
_symmetry.space_group_name_H-M   'P 1'
#
loop_
_entity.id
_entity.type
_entity.pdbx_description
1 polymer ?
#
loop_
_entity_poly.entity_id
_entity_poly.type
_entity_poly.pdbx_seq_one_letter_code
_entity_poly.pdbx_strand_id
1 'polypeptide(L)' 'MGGGGIVWYILVAAAVVVPFWKILPRHGIAAPYALLAAIPVGAVILLWIVAFRDEFRDRDGRG' A
#
# COMPACT_ATOMS: atom_id res chain seq x y z
N MET A 1 8.75 -31.13 -8.19
CA MET A 1 9.00 -29.68 -8.34
C MET A 1 7.73 -28.96 -7.94
N GLY A 2 7.69 -28.19 -6.85
CA GLY A 2 6.42 -27.55 -6.43
C GLY A 2 6.43 -26.68 -5.17
N GLY A 3 7.37 -26.88 -4.23
CA GLY A 3 7.39 -26.07 -2.99
C GLY A 3 8.02 -24.68 -3.13
N GLY A 4 9.04 -24.53 -3.99
CA GLY A 4 9.79 -23.28 -4.13
C GLY A 4 8.96 -22.11 -4.67
N GLY A 5 7.98 -22.37 -5.53
CA GLY A 5 7.15 -21.33 -6.14
C GLY A 5 6.23 -20.63 -5.14
N ILE A 6 5.62 -21.38 -4.20
CA ILE A 6 4.73 -20.83 -3.18
C ILE A 6 5.52 -19.97 -2.18
N VAL A 7 6.69 -20.47 -1.73
CA VAL A 7 7.56 -19.70 -0.83
C VAL A 7 8.01 -18.40 -1.50
N TRP A 8 8.39 -18.45 -2.78
CA TRP A 8 8.74 -17.26 -3.55
C TRP A 8 7.57 -16.26 -3.65
N TYR A 9 6.36 -16.74 -3.94
CA TYR A 9 5.16 -15.90 -4.02
C TYR A 9 4.84 -15.19 -2.70
N ILE A 10 4.96 -15.89 -1.58
CA ILE A 10 4.72 -15.31 -0.25
C ILE A 10 5.78 -14.24 0.04
N LEU A 11 7.05 -14.49 -0.29
CA LEU A 11 8.12 -13.51 -0.11
C LEU A 11 7.89 -12.24 -0.94
N VAL A 12 7.51 -12.38 -2.21
CA VAL A 12 7.20 -11.23 -3.08
C VAL A 12 5.97 -10.47 -2.56
N ALA A 13 4.90 -11.18 -2.18
CA ALA A 13 3.71 -10.56 -1.62
C ALA A 13 4.03 -9.80 -0.32
N ALA A 14 4.85 -10.37 0.57
CA ALA A 14 5.29 -9.71 1.80
C ALA A 14 6.16 -8.48 1.48
N ALA A 15 7.08 -8.57 0.53
CA ALA A 15 7.92 -7.45 0.11
C ALA A 15 7.08 -6.27 -0.44
N VAL A 16 5.91 -6.55 -1.02
CA VAL A 16 4.97 -5.52 -1.50
C VAL A 16 4.04 -5.04 -0.38
N VAL A 17 3.47 -5.91 0.46
CA VAL A 17 2.47 -5.51 1.47
C VAL A 17 3.10 -4.77 2.65
N VAL A 18 4.29 -5.21 3.10
CA VAL A 18 5.00 -4.61 4.24
C VAL A 18 5.26 -3.11 4.11
N PRO A 19 5.74 -2.57 2.96
CA PRO A 19 5.91 -1.13 2.82
C PRO A 19 4.57 -0.38 2.92
N PHE A 20 3.47 -0.93 2.39
CA PHE A 20 2.14 -0.31 2.52
C PHE A 20 1.65 -0.28 3.97
N TRP A 21 1.94 -1.30 4.78
CA TRP A 21 1.68 -1.26 6.23
C TRP A 21 2.36 -0.09 6.93
N LYS A 22 3.51 0.36 6.42
CA LYS A 22 4.24 1.49 7.00
C LYS A 22 3.83 2.84 6.40
N ILE A 23 3.43 2.87 5.12
CA ILE A 23 3.00 4.09 4.41
C ILE A 23 1.58 4.51 4.83
N LEU A 24 0.63 3.58 4.86
CA LEU A 24 -0.80 3.90 5.07
C LEU A 24 -1.09 4.59 6.41
N PRO A 25 -0.56 4.13 7.56
CA PRO A 25 -0.82 4.77 8.85
C PRO A 25 -0.27 6.20 8.95
N ARG A 26 0.84 6.48 8.25
CA ARG A 26 1.42 7.83 8.18
C ARG A 26 0.49 8.80 7.45
N HIS A 27 -0.24 8.29 6.47
CA HIS A 27 -1.27 9.02 5.76
C HIS A 27 -2.63 8.66 6.33
N GLY A 28 -2.80 8.49 7.64
CA GLY A 28 -4.09 8.37 8.32
C GLY A 28 -5.05 7.28 7.79
N ILE A 29 -4.55 6.27 7.07
CA ILE A 29 -5.31 5.12 6.58
C ILE A 29 -4.99 3.93 7.49
N ALA A 30 -5.99 3.15 7.90
CA ALA A 30 -5.78 2.03 8.82
C ALA A 30 -4.86 0.96 8.21
N ALA A 31 -3.92 0.44 9.01
CA ALA A 31 -2.93 -0.54 8.55
C ALA A 31 -3.52 -1.79 7.87
N PRO A 32 -4.67 -2.37 8.30
CA PRO A 32 -5.25 -3.54 7.63
C PRO A 32 -5.54 -3.34 6.14
N TYR A 33 -5.76 -2.10 5.69
CA TYR A 33 -5.98 -1.81 4.27
C TYR A 33 -4.78 -2.13 3.38
N ALA A 34 -3.56 -2.30 3.91
CA ALA A 34 -2.41 -2.71 3.10
C ALA A 34 -2.57 -4.10 2.48
N LEU A 35 -3.48 -4.95 3.00
CA LEU A 35 -3.78 -6.25 2.41
C LEU A 35 -4.31 -6.12 0.97
N LEU A 36 -4.98 -5.01 0.64
CA LEU A 36 -5.40 -4.71 -0.74
C LEU A 36 -4.19 -4.55 -1.69
N ALA A 37 -3.02 -4.19 -1.17
CA ALA A 37 -1.79 -4.10 -1.97
C ALA A 37 -1.24 -5.46 -2.42
N ALA A 38 -1.75 -6.58 -1.85
CA ALA A 38 -1.43 -7.92 -2.36
C ALA A 38 -1.97 -8.14 -3.78
N ILE A 39 -3.00 -7.38 -4.18
CA ILE A 39 -3.54 -7.37 -5.54
C ILE A 39 -2.93 -6.17 -6.27
N PRO A 40 -2.36 -6.34 -7.48
CA PRO A 40 -1.70 -5.24 -8.21
C PRO A 40 -2.58 -4.00 -8.36
N VAL A 41 -3.86 -4.20 -8.67
CA VAL A 41 -4.84 -3.11 -8.80
C VAL A 41 -5.08 -2.39 -7.47
N GLY A 42 -5.18 -3.13 -6.35
CA GLY A 42 -5.35 -2.54 -5.04
C GLY A 42 -4.12 -1.72 -4.60
N ALA A 43 -2.90 -2.18 -4.94
CA ALA A 43 -1.68 -1.42 -4.72
C ALA A 43 -1.71 -0.08 -5.47
N VAL A 44 -2.10 -0.06 -6.75
CA VAL A 44 -2.21 1.17 -7.54
C VAL A 44 -3.25 2.12 -6.95
N ILE A 45 -4.41 1.62 -6.53
CA ILE A 45 -5.46 2.44 -5.90
C ILE A 45 -4.97 3.05 -4.58
N LEU A 46 -4.32 2.25 -3.73
CA LEU A 46 -3.79 2.74 -2.45
C LEU A 46 -2.71 3.81 -2.65
N LEU A 47 -1.83 3.62 -3.64
CA LEU A 47 -0.83 4.63 -4.02
C LEU A 47 -1.49 5.90 -4.55
N TRP A 48 -2.55 5.77 -5.37
CA TRP A 48 -3.33 6.90 -5.86
C TRP A 48 -3.92 7.70 -4.69
N ILE A 49 -4.57 7.03 -3.74
CA ILE A 49 -5.12 7.68 -2.55
C ILE A 49 -4.01 8.43 -1.79
N VAL A 50 -2.87 7.78 -1.53
CA VAL A 50 -1.75 8.40 -0.80
C VAL A 50 -1.19 9.61 -1.56
N ALA A 51 -0.94 9.49 -2.86
CA ALA A 51 -0.33 10.55 -3.66
C ALA A 51 -1.21 11.80 -3.77
N PHE A 52 -2.51 11.62 -4.00
CA PHE A 52 -3.42 12.74 -4.20
C PHE A 52 -3.93 13.34 -2.88
N ARG A 53 -3.94 12.57 -1.78
CA ARG A 53 -4.37 13.07 -0.48
C ARG A 53 -3.45 14.17 0.07
N ASP A 54 -2.16 14.07 -0.17
CA ASP A 54 -1.20 15.13 0.23
C ASP A 54 -1.40 16.40 -0.62
N GLU A 55 -1.73 16.26 -1.91
CA GLU A 55 -2.04 17.39 -2.80
C GLU A 55 -3.28 18.18 -2.33
N PHE A 56 -4.29 17.49 -1.78
CA PHE A 56 -5.47 18.15 -1.21
C PHE A 56 -5.14 18.86 0.11
N ARG A 57 -4.30 18.25 0.97
CA ARG A 57 -3.89 18.86 2.24
C ARG A 57 -3.13 20.19 2.05
N ASP A 58 -2.27 20.28 1.05
CA ASP A 58 -1.50 21.51 0.76
C ASP A 58 -2.36 22.65 0.18
N ARG A 59 -3.44 22.34 -0.52
CA ARG A 59 -4.40 23.36 -1.02
C ARG A 59 -5.24 23.98 0.10
N ASP A 60 -5.53 23.22 1.14
CA ASP A 60 -6.36 23.67 2.28
C ASP A 60 -5.56 24.49 3.32
N GLY A 61 -4.23 24.55 3.21
CA GLY A 61 -3.33 25.33 4.08
C GLY A 61 -3.23 26.82 3.74
N ARG A 62 -4.05 27.35 2.83
CA ARG A 62 -4.30 28.80 2.67
C ARG A 62 -5.58 29.18 3.40
N GLY A 63 -5.48 29.28 4.73
CA GLY A 63 -6.50 29.81 5.64
C GLY A 63 -5.84 30.34 6.89
#